data_AF-A0AAD6TAJ9-F1
#
_entry.id   AF-A0AAD6TAJ9-F1
#
_cell.length_a   1.000
_cell.length_b   1.000
_cell.length_c   1.000
_cell.angle_alpha   90.00
_cell.angle_beta   90.00
_cell.angle_gamma   90.00
#
_symmetry.space_group_name_H-M   'P 1'
#
loop_
_entity.id
_entity.type
_entity.pdbx_description
1 polymer ?
#
loop_
_entity_poly.entity_id
_entity_poly.type
_entity_poly.pdbx_seq_one_letter_code
_entity_poly.pdbx_strand_id
1 'polypeptide(L)'
;MLRITEAFGQEKLQYWGISYGSVPGATFAAMFPDKVGRVVIDGVLDMEAWYFANLTNEMVDIDTGVQMFADGCFAAGPDDCAFYAPSSAQITANLESVRTNPIPVITPISYNVFSYSSLKNTIFDSLAEASSLFQVLAEGLADLAKGNASTIYTAFIETPPFECAADFNSTSPPIPFHENVFEVMVSISCGDAVPVNDTVLELQKFYSEGQKVSNFADLGTDLRVWCAGWKVYREGRFAGPFGAANTSFPLLVIGNTVDPVTPILGAEKPAKAFPGSVLLTLDAVAHTSVNAPSTCVFGYLRQYFVNGTLPNVGTNDTETALLIDSTPGVRILVARAWVFLLRPQTPWNGAGF
;
A
#
# COMPACT_ATOMS: atom_id res chain seq x y z
N MET A 1 0.22 5.99 22.51
CA MET A 1 -1.24 5.81 22.27
C MET A 1 -2.05 5.98 23.55
N LEU A 2 -2.00 5.08 24.56
CA LEU A 2 -2.83 5.21 25.77
C LEU A 2 -2.75 6.59 26.45
N ARG A 3 -1.52 7.06 26.73
CA ARG A 3 -1.31 8.39 27.32
C ARG A 3 -1.81 9.54 26.45
N ILE A 4 -1.78 9.38 25.13
CA ILE A 4 -2.32 10.37 24.19
C ILE A 4 -3.84 10.41 24.33
N THR A 5 -4.49 9.25 24.29
CA THR A 5 -5.94 9.11 24.51
C THR A 5 -6.38 9.76 25.83
N GLU A 6 -5.69 9.45 26.93
CA GLU A 6 -5.95 10.02 28.26
C GLU A 6 -5.76 11.55 28.29
N ALA A 7 -4.72 12.07 27.64
CA ALA A 7 -4.43 13.50 27.59
C ALA A 7 -5.51 14.29 26.83
N PHE A 8 -6.17 13.68 25.84
CA PHE A 8 -7.33 14.24 25.15
C PHE A 8 -8.65 14.05 25.93
N GLY A 9 -8.60 13.55 27.17
CA GLY A 9 -9.77 13.31 28.01
C GLY A 9 -10.66 12.18 27.51
N GLN A 10 -10.14 11.31 26.64
CA GLN A 10 -10.87 10.17 26.11
C GLN A 10 -10.57 8.91 26.94
N GLU A 11 -11.60 8.11 27.22
CA GLU A 11 -11.43 6.85 27.95
C GLU A 11 -10.96 5.70 27.05
N LYS A 12 -11.30 5.77 25.76
CA LYS A 12 -11.07 4.71 24.77
C LYS A 12 -10.48 5.29 23.49
N LEU A 13 -9.64 4.50 22.83
CA LEU A 13 -8.95 4.86 21.60
C LEU A 13 -9.92 4.93 20.42
N GLN A 14 -9.85 6.04 19.69
CA GLN A 14 -10.35 6.20 18.33
C GLN A 14 -9.13 6.24 17.41
N TYR A 15 -9.00 5.29 16.49
CA TYR A 15 -7.79 5.10 15.71
C TYR A 15 -8.08 4.51 14.34
N TRP A 16 -7.39 5.01 13.33
CA TRP A 16 -7.30 4.41 12.00
C TRP A 16 -5.81 4.24 11.69
N GLY A 17 -5.35 2.99 11.71
CA GLY A 17 -3.99 2.62 11.39
C GLY A 17 -3.90 2.14 9.95
N ILE A 18 -3.10 2.82 9.15
CA ILE A 18 -2.86 2.50 7.74
C ILE A 18 -1.48 1.88 7.62
N SER A 19 -1.33 0.78 6.87
CA SER A 19 -0.03 0.14 6.62
C SER A 19 0.67 -0.27 7.93
N TYR A 20 1.90 0.21 8.18
CA TYR A 20 2.57 0.07 9.48
C TYR A 20 1.68 0.46 10.66
N GLY A 21 0.78 1.44 10.51
CA GLY A 21 -0.19 1.82 11.54
C GLY A 21 -1.10 0.68 12.01
N SER A 22 -1.27 -0.37 11.21
CA SER A 22 -1.95 -1.60 11.65
C SER A 22 -1.24 -2.28 12.82
N VAL A 23 0.10 -2.23 12.88
CA VAL A 23 0.93 -2.82 13.94
C VAL A 23 0.66 -2.19 15.31
N PRO A 24 0.84 -0.88 15.54
CA PRO A 24 0.53 -0.27 16.82
C PRO A 24 -0.98 -0.33 17.13
N GLY A 25 -1.86 -0.35 16.12
CA GLY A 25 -3.30 -0.53 16.31
C GLY A 25 -3.67 -1.89 16.92
N ALA A 26 -3.21 -2.97 16.31
CA ALA A 26 -3.43 -4.34 16.79
C ALA A 26 -2.69 -4.61 18.11
N THR A 27 -1.45 -4.13 18.27
CA THR A 27 -0.70 -4.22 19.52
C THR A 27 -1.41 -3.49 20.65
N PHE A 28 -1.95 -2.29 20.41
CA PHE A 28 -2.76 -1.58 21.40
C PHE A 28 -4.01 -2.37 21.79
N ALA A 29 -4.74 -2.93 20.82
CA ALA A 29 -5.93 -3.72 21.07
C ALA A 29 -5.64 -5.00 21.87
N ALA A 30 -4.47 -5.62 21.66
CA ALA A 30 -4.03 -6.77 22.42
C ALA A 30 -3.60 -6.42 23.86
N MET A 31 -2.89 -5.30 24.05
CA MET A 31 -2.38 -4.90 25.36
C MET A 31 -3.41 -4.20 26.25
N PHE A 32 -4.34 -3.44 25.65
CA PHE A 32 -5.33 -2.62 26.34
C PHE A 32 -6.74 -2.87 25.79
N PRO A 33 -7.24 -4.12 25.83
CA PRO A 33 -8.52 -4.46 25.21
C PRO A 33 -9.71 -3.65 25.73
N ASP A 34 -9.71 -3.27 27.00
CA ASP A 34 -10.74 -2.44 27.65
C ASP A 34 -10.72 -0.97 27.18
N LYS A 35 -9.61 -0.54 26.55
CA LYS A 35 -9.41 0.81 26.00
C LYS A 35 -9.69 0.92 24.51
N VAL A 36 -10.17 -0.14 23.86
CA VAL A 36 -10.53 -0.11 22.43
C VAL A 36 -11.90 0.53 22.22
N GLY A 37 -11.96 1.67 21.50
CA GLY A 37 -13.20 2.40 21.20
C GLY A 37 -13.69 2.19 19.77
N ARG A 38 -13.00 2.79 18.80
CA ARG A 38 -13.13 2.49 17.36
C ARG A 38 -11.73 2.36 16.80
N VAL A 39 -11.37 1.16 16.39
CA VAL A 39 -10.05 0.87 15.86
C VAL A 39 -10.24 0.25 14.48
N VAL A 40 -9.79 0.99 13.47
CA VAL A 40 -9.66 0.52 12.10
C VAL A 40 -8.19 0.20 11.85
N ILE A 41 -7.92 -0.95 11.26
CA ILE A 41 -6.60 -1.29 10.69
C ILE A 41 -6.78 -1.61 9.20
N ASP A 42 -6.02 -0.96 8.34
CA ASP A 42 -6.22 -0.91 6.89
C ASP A 42 -4.87 -1.07 6.16
N GLY A 43 -4.77 -2.06 5.25
CA GLY A 43 -3.48 -2.52 4.73
C GLY A 43 -2.66 -3.12 5.86
N VAL A 44 -2.97 -4.36 6.21
CA VAL A 44 -2.58 -4.94 7.50
C VAL A 44 -1.37 -5.84 7.34
N LEU A 45 -0.24 -5.42 7.93
CA LEU A 45 0.94 -6.26 8.07
C LEU A 45 0.63 -7.53 8.86
N ASP A 46 1.24 -8.64 8.46
CA ASP A 46 1.20 -9.86 9.24
C ASP A 46 2.01 -9.65 10.53
N MET A 47 1.29 -9.46 11.64
CA MET A 47 1.87 -9.17 12.95
C MET A 47 2.96 -10.16 13.36
N GLU A 48 2.77 -11.44 13.07
CA GLU A 48 3.76 -12.46 13.41
C GLU A 48 4.99 -12.31 12.51
N ALA A 49 4.79 -12.19 11.20
CA ALA A 49 5.86 -11.94 10.25
C ALA A 49 6.69 -10.69 10.62
N TRP A 50 6.02 -9.59 10.98
CA TRP A 50 6.64 -8.33 11.38
C TRP A 50 7.52 -8.49 12.62
N TYR A 51 6.93 -8.94 13.73
CA TYR A 51 7.65 -9.07 14.99
C TYR A 51 8.75 -10.13 14.97
N PHE A 52 8.69 -11.12 14.06
CA PHE A 52 9.72 -12.13 13.87
C PHE A 52 10.67 -11.87 12.69
N ALA A 53 10.60 -10.70 12.05
CA ALA A 53 11.44 -10.31 10.90
C ALA A 53 11.45 -11.36 9.76
N ASN A 54 10.27 -11.90 9.45
CA ASN A 54 10.08 -12.85 8.35
C ASN A 54 8.96 -12.38 7.42
N LEU A 55 9.26 -11.39 6.57
CA LEU A 55 8.32 -10.78 5.64
C LEU A 55 8.16 -11.54 4.32
N THR A 56 8.54 -12.82 4.27
CA THR A 56 8.43 -13.62 3.03
C THR A 56 7.00 -13.63 2.48
N ASN A 57 6.01 -13.66 3.38
CA ASN A 57 4.59 -13.65 3.02
C ASN A 57 4.09 -12.30 2.49
N GLU A 58 4.81 -11.20 2.72
CA GLU A 58 4.38 -9.87 2.26
C GLU A 58 4.56 -9.70 0.74
N MET A 59 5.32 -10.60 0.09
CA MET A 59 5.62 -10.52 -1.34
C MET A 59 4.66 -11.32 -2.24
N VAL A 60 3.71 -12.07 -1.66
CA VAL A 60 2.91 -13.07 -2.41
C VAL A 60 1.99 -12.44 -3.45
N ASP A 61 1.64 -11.17 -3.29
CA ASP A 61 0.70 -10.47 -4.18
C ASP A 61 1.42 -9.63 -5.27
N ILE A 62 2.74 -9.43 -5.18
CA ILE A 62 3.47 -8.55 -6.11
C ILE A 62 3.37 -9.08 -7.54
N ASP A 63 3.67 -10.36 -7.76
CA ASP A 63 3.64 -10.97 -9.09
C ASP A 63 2.20 -10.99 -9.65
N THR A 64 1.19 -11.17 -8.79
CA THR A 64 -0.23 -11.04 -9.16
C THR A 64 -0.56 -9.61 -9.59
N GLY A 65 -0.07 -8.60 -8.87
CA GLY A 65 -0.21 -7.19 -9.25
C GLY A 65 0.41 -6.89 -10.61
N VAL A 66 1.62 -7.40 -10.89
CA VAL A 66 2.25 -7.29 -12.22
C VAL A 66 1.39 -7.91 -13.31
N GLN A 67 0.83 -9.09 -13.05
CA GLN A 67 -0.08 -9.74 -14.00
C GLN A 67 -1.35 -8.91 -14.23
N MET A 68 -1.91 -8.28 -13.20
CA MET A 68 -3.07 -7.40 -13.32
C MET A 68 -2.76 -6.10 -14.08
N PHE A 69 -1.54 -5.56 -13.97
CA PHE A 69 -1.07 -4.48 -14.84
C PHE A 69 -1.04 -4.93 -16.31
N ALA A 70 -0.48 -6.11 -16.59
CA ALA A 70 -0.38 -6.66 -17.95
C ALA A 70 -1.77 -6.93 -18.55
N ASP A 71 -2.67 -7.56 -17.79
CA ASP A 71 -4.05 -7.80 -18.19
C ASP A 71 -4.78 -6.48 -18.45
N GLY A 72 -4.56 -5.49 -17.58
CA GLY A 72 -5.16 -4.17 -17.70
C GLY A 72 -4.70 -3.43 -18.95
N CYS A 73 -3.39 -3.37 -19.18
CA CYS A 73 -2.83 -2.75 -20.37
C CYS A 73 -3.26 -3.44 -21.68
N PHE A 74 -3.36 -4.78 -21.70
CA PHE A 74 -3.88 -5.50 -22.84
C PHE A 74 -5.35 -5.17 -23.11
N ALA A 75 -6.19 -5.16 -22.07
CA ALA A 75 -7.62 -4.88 -22.19
C ALA A 75 -7.91 -3.44 -22.63
N ALA A 76 -7.09 -2.47 -22.19
CA ALA A 76 -7.19 -1.07 -22.61
C ALA A 76 -6.90 -0.89 -24.12
N GLY A 77 -6.06 -1.74 -24.69
CA GLY A 77 -5.71 -1.66 -26.11
C GLY A 77 -4.64 -0.61 -26.44
N PRO A 78 -4.24 -0.53 -27.72
CA PRO A 78 -3.10 0.30 -28.15
C PRO A 78 -3.35 1.81 -28.06
N ASP A 79 -4.61 2.24 -28.04
CA ASP A 79 -4.97 3.65 -27.96
C ASP A 79 -4.93 4.18 -26.51
N ASP A 80 -5.18 3.30 -25.52
CA ASP A 80 -5.28 3.67 -24.10
C ASP A 80 -4.13 3.12 -23.24
N CYS A 81 -3.30 2.20 -23.74
CA CYS A 81 -2.07 1.77 -23.08
C CYS A 81 -0.83 1.94 -23.98
N ALA A 82 0.09 2.83 -23.58
CA ALA A 82 1.33 3.09 -24.32
C ALA A 82 2.28 1.88 -24.40
N PHE A 83 2.21 0.96 -23.42
CA PHE A 83 3.01 -0.26 -23.37
C PHE A 83 2.27 -1.50 -23.93
N TYR A 84 1.21 -1.28 -24.71
CA TYR A 84 0.37 -2.34 -25.25
C TYR A 84 1.17 -3.39 -26.05
N ALA A 85 0.78 -4.65 -25.88
CA ALA A 85 1.16 -5.74 -26.78
C ALA A 85 -0.05 -6.65 -27.07
N PRO A 86 -0.04 -7.45 -28.16
CA PRO A 86 -1.15 -8.32 -28.57
C PRO A 86 -1.62 -9.39 -27.57
N SER A 87 -0.98 -9.53 -26.41
CA SER A 87 -1.46 -10.37 -25.30
C SER A 87 -0.84 -9.92 -23.99
N SER A 88 -1.53 -10.16 -22.87
CA SER A 88 -1.01 -9.94 -21.53
C SER A 88 0.31 -10.69 -21.29
N ALA A 89 0.41 -11.95 -21.73
CA ALA A 89 1.65 -12.72 -21.65
C ALA A 89 2.83 -12.05 -22.38
N GLN A 90 2.57 -11.38 -23.49
CA GLN A 90 3.58 -10.62 -24.21
C GLN A 90 3.96 -9.33 -23.48
N ILE A 91 3.02 -8.67 -22.79
CA ILE A 91 3.31 -7.50 -21.94
C ILE A 91 4.23 -7.91 -20.78
N THR A 92 3.91 -9.00 -20.09
CA THR A 92 4.76 -9.56 -19.01
C THR A 92 6.14 -9.95 -19.55
N ALA A 93 6.22 -10.59 -20.72
CA ALA A 93 7.51 -10.91 -21.34
C ALA A 93 8.29 -9.65 -21.75
N ASN A 94 7.60 -8.59 -22.18
CA ASN A 94 8.22 -7.32 -22.51
C ASN A 94 8.79 -6.64 -21.26
N LEU A 95 8.09 -6.68 -20.11
CA LEU A 95 8.61 -6.16 -18.83
C LEU A 95 9.97 -6.79 -18.48
N GLU A 96 10.10 -8.12 -18.63
CA GLU A 96 11.37 -8.82 -18.44
C GLU A 96 12.43 -8.43 -19.47
N SER A 97 12.03 -8.18 -20.72
CA SER A 97 12.96 -7.74 -21.78
C SER A 97 13.47 -6.31 -21.56
N VAL A 98 12.69 -5.49 -20.86
CA VAL A 98 13.03 -4.12 -20.46
C VAL A 98 13.97 -4.11 -19.25
N ARG A 99 14.52 -5.27 -18.86
CA ARG A 99 15.68 -5.36 -17.97
C ARG A 99 16.88 -4.67 -18.61
N THR A 100 16.99 -3.36 -18.39
CA THR A 100 17.99 -2.53 -19.03
C THR A 100 19.34 -2.67 -18.34
N ASN A 101 20.42 -2.52 -19.11
CA ASN A 101 21.68 -2.06 -18.54
C ASN A 101 21.46 -0.67 -17.93
N PRO A 102 22.27 -0.24 -16.94
CA PRO A 102 22.08 1.06 -16.31
C PRO A 102 22.08 2.20 -17.35
N ILE A 103 20.98 2.96 -17.43
CA ILE A 103 20.79 4.05 -18.40
C ILE A 103 21.10 5.38 -17.71
N PRO A 104 22.05 6.19 -18.21
CA PRO A 104 22.26 7.53 -17.67
C PRO A 104 21.03 8.40 -17.97
N VAL A 105 20.52 9.07 -16.94
CA VAL A 105 19.44 10.05 -17.06
C VAL A 105 19.99 11.41 -16.68
N ILE A 106 19.72 12.40 -17.51
CA ILE A 106 20.11 13.79 -17.29
C ILE A 106 18.85 14.64 -17.49
N THR A 107 18.46 15.35 -16.46
CA THR A 107 17.35 16.31 -16.48
C THR A 107 17.89 17.72 -16.25
N PRO A 108 17.05 18.77 -16.30
CA PRO A 108 17.48 20.11 -15.96
C PRO A 108 17.97 20.29 -14.52
N ILE A 109 17.53 19.42 -13.58
CA ILE A 109 17.78 19.58 -12.13
C ILE A 109 18.59 18.43 -11.52
N SER A 110 18.75 17.31 -12.21
CA SER A 110 19.44 16.13 -11.68
C SER A 110 20.18 15.33 -12.77
N TYR A 111 21.17 14.54 -12.34
CA TYR A 111 21.79 13.50 -13.16
C TYR A 111 21.91 12.22 -12.33
N ASN A 112 21.51 11.10 -12.90
CA ASN A 112 21.54 9.82 -12.19
C ASN A 112 21.60 8.64 -13.17
N VAL A 113 21.52 7.42 -12.66
CA VAL A 113 21.50 6.20 -13.44
C VAL A 113 20.23 5.43 -13.11
N PHE A 114 19.41 5.17 -14.13
CA PHE A 114 18.25 4.31 -14.01
C PHE A 114 18.69 2.85 -14.14
N SER A 115 18.55 2.09 -13.06
CA SER A 115 19.00 0.70 -12.95
C SER A 115 17.83 -0.28 -12.94
N TYR A 116 18.10 -1.58 -12.99
CA TYR A 116 17.07 -2.60 -12.83
C TYR A 116 16.37 -2.54 -11.46
N SER A 117 17.09 -2.18 -10.40
CA SER A 117 16.49 -1.96 -9.07
C SER A 117 15.55 -0.75 -9.08
N SER A 118 15.91 0.31 -9.83
CA SER A 118 15.05 1.47 -10.04
C SER A 118 13.74 1.08 -10.73
N LEU A 119 13.80 0.25 -11.78
CA LEU A 119 12.63 -0.27 -12.47
C LEU A 119 11.72 -1.08 -11.54
N LYS A 120 12.30 -1.97 -10.74
CA LYS A 120 11.52 -2.81 -9.81
C LYS A 120 10.81 -1.99 -8.74
N ASN A 121 11.48 -1.00 -8.16
CA ASN A 121 10.84 -0.06 -7.22
C ASN A 121 9.70 0.70 -7.89
N THR A 122 9.92 1.24 -9.09
CA THR A 122 8.86 1.95 -9.84
C THR A 122 7.66 1.06 -10.15
N ILE A 123 7.88 -0.20 -10.56
CA ILE A 123 6.78 -1.16 -10.74
C ILE A 123 6.05 -1.37 -9.41
N PHE A 124 6.77 -1.64 -8.32
CA PHE A 124 6.19 -1.86 -7.00
C PHE A 124 5.36 -0.66 -6.51
N ASP A 125 5.88 0.56 -6.61
CA ASP A 125 5.17 1.80 -6.24
C ASP A 125 3.92 1.97 -7.10
N SER A 126 4.01 1.66 -8.39
CA SER A 126 2.87 1.71 -9.30
C SER A 126 1.80 0.70 -8.93
N LEU A 127 2.16 -0.50 -8.44
CA LEU A 127 1.19 -1.49 -7.94
C LEU A 127 0.51 -0.99 -6.66
N ALA A 128 1.26 -0.34 -5.76
CA ALA A 128 0.73 0.21 -4.52
C ALA A 128 -0.30 1.34 -4.76
N GLU A 129 -0.20 2.04 -5.90
CA GLU A 129 -1.08 3.15 -6.31
C GLU A 129 -1.62 2.95 -7.74
N ALA A 130 -2.09 1.74 -8.05
CA ALA A 130 -2.46 1.33 -9.41
C ALA A 130 -3.43 2.29 -10.10
N SER A 131 -4.40 2.79 -9.33
CA SER A 131 -5.44 3.71 -9.80
C SER A 131 -4.90 4.99 -10.44
N SER A 132 -3.72 5.45 -9.99
CA SER A 132 -3.13 6.72 -10.40
C SER A 132 -1.88 6.52 -11.26
N LEU A 133 -1.14 5.43 -11.06
CA LEU A 133 0.20 5.26 -11.62
C LEU A 133 0.30 4.28 -12.78
N PHE A 134 -0.70 3.43 -13.04
CA PHE A 134 -0.61 2.45 -14.14
C PHE A 134 -0.45 3.10 -15.52
N GLN A 135 -1.12 4.22 -15.78
CA GLN A 135 -0.93 4.93 -17.05
C GLN A 135 0.49 5.50 -17.17
N VAL A 136 0.99 6.13 -16.09
CA VAL A 136 2.33 6.71 -16.04
C VAL A 136 3.40 5.62 -16.19
N LEU A 137 3.19 4.46 -15.56
CA LEU A 137 4.04 3.30 -15.71
C LEU A 137 4.05 2.81 -17.17
N ALA A 138 2.89 2.67 -17.81
CA ALA A 138 2.81 2.24 -19.20
C ALA A 138 3.56 3.21 -20.15
N GLU A 139 3.39 4.52 -19.98
CA GLU A 139 4.12 5.52 -20.76
C GLU A 139 5.64 5.43 -20.53
N GLY A 140 6.05 5.34 -19.26
CA GLY A 140 7.45 5.19 -18.88
C GLY A 140 8.10 3.93 -19.44
N LEU A 141 7.41 2.79 -19.39
CA LEU A 141 7.89 1.52 -19.94
C LEU A 141 8.00 1.54 -21.46
N ALA A 142 7.06 2.21 -22.15
CA ALA A 142 7.09 2.35 -23.60
C ALA A 142 8.29 3.18 -24.08
N ASP A 143 8.67 4.22 -23.34
CA ASP A 143 9.88 5.00 -23.61
C ASP A 143 11.14 4.26 -23.21
N LEU A 144 11.09 3.51 -22.10
CA LEU A 144 12.21 2.70 -21.64
C LEU A 144 12.55 1.59 -22.65
N ALA A 145 11.55 0.98 -23.29
CA ALA A 145 11.74 0.03 -24.39
C ALA A 145 12.46 0.61 -25.61
N LYS A 146 12.46 1.95 -25.76
CA LYS A 146 13.23 2.69 -26.79
C LYS A 146 14.60 3.15 -26.28
N GLY A 147 14.98 2.78 -25.06
CA GLY A 147 16.22 3.19 -24.41
C GLY A 147 16.17 4.55 -23.72
N ASN A 148 14.99 5.11 -23.48
CA ASN A 148 14.81 6.39 -22.79
C ASN A 148 14.18 6.21 -21.42
N ALA A 149 14.98 6.37 -20.36
CA ALA A 149 14.51 6.29 -18.98
C ALA A 149 14.04 7.63 -18.39
N SER A 150 14.08 8.73 -19.15
CA SER A 150 13.83 10.08 -18.60
C SER A 150 12.39 10.24 -18.10
N THR A 151 11.40 9.70 -18.83
CA THR A 151 9.98 9.78 -18.47
C THR A 151 9.70 9.10 -17.14
N ILE A 152 10.12 7.83 -17.01
CA ILE A 152 9.93 7.04 -15.79
C ILE A 152 10.78 7.57 -14.63
N TYR A 153 12.00 8.05 -14.88
CA TYR A 153 12.86 8.64 -13.86
C TYR A 153 12.25 9.92 -13.28
N THR A 154 11.78 10.82 -14.15
CA THR A 154 11.17 12.10 -13.72
C THR A 154 9.89 11.87 -12.93
N ALA A 155 9.10 10.86 -13.31
CA ALA A 155 7.82 10.58 -12.66
C ALA A 155 7.97 9.93 -11.26
N PHE A 156 8.99 9.08 -11.04
CA PHE A 156 9.07 8.25 -9.84
C PHE A 156 10.28 8.50 -8.94
N ILE A 157 11.39 9.04 -9.49
CA ILE A 157 12.69 9.04 -8.79
C ILE A 157 13.26 10.44 -8.61
N GLU A 158 13.01 11.34 -9.57
CA GLU A 158 13.54 12.70 -9.51
C GLU A 158 13.01 13.43 -8.27
N THR A 159 13.93 13.71 -7.34
CA THR A 159 13.67 14.57 -6.21
C THR A 159 14.25 15.96 -6.48
N PRO A 160 13.57 17.04 -6.05
CA PRO A 160 14.15 18.36 -6.10
C PRO A 160 15.50 18.38 -5.38
N PRO A 161 16.50 19.12 -5.90
CA PRO A 161 17.76 19.27 -5.19
C PRO A 161 17.50 19.87 -3.82
N PHE A 162 18.28 19.43 -2.83
CA PHE A 162 18.22 20.02 -1.50
C PHE A 162 18.52 21.53 -1.59
N GLU A 163 17.55 22.35 -1.18
CA GLU A 163 17.75 23.78 -1.03
C GLU A 163 17.88 24.11 0.46
N CYS A 164 18.99 24.72 0.87
CA CYS A 164 19.07 25.38 2.16
C CYS A 164 17.99 26.47 2.18
N ALA A 165 17.04 26.42 3.12
CA ALA A 165 16.11 27.52 3.35
C ALA A 165 16.92 28.79 3.66
N ALA A 166 17.14 29.63 2.66
CA ALA A 166 18.02 30.79 2.76
C ALA A 166 17.35 31.96 3.51
N ASP A 167 16.07 31.85 3.88
CA ASP A 167 15.34 32.96 4.47
C ASP A 167 14.31 32.50 5.51
N PHE A 168 14.53 32.83 6.78
CA PHE A 168 13.56 32.63 7.87
C PHE A 168 12.29 33.49 7.70
N ASN A 169 12.30 34.45 6.75
CA ASN A 169 11.14 35.27 6.39
C ASN A 169 10.42 34.82 5.10
N SER A 170 10.86 33.72 4.47
CA SER A 170 10.15 33.15 3.32
C SER A 170 8.77 32.64 3.77
N THR A 171 7.71 33.13 3.12
CA THR A 171 6.35 32.61 3.25
C THR A 171 6.14 31.30 2.50
N SER A 172 7.09 30.88 1.67
CA SER A 172 7.11 29.52 1.13
C SER A 172 7.51 28.59 2.26
N PRO A 173 6.75 27.52 2.54
CA PRO A 173 7.16 26.55 3.54
C PRO A 173 8.58 26.08 3.15
N PRO A 174 9.55 26.08 4.09
CA PRO A 174 10.83 25.43 3.81
C PRO A 174 10.49 24.03 3.28
N ILE A 175 11.12 23.63 2.17
CA ILE A 175 11.05 22.25 1.65
C ILE A 175 11.09 21.35 2.88
N PRO A 176 10.09 20.46 3.10
CA PRO A 176 9.84 19.91 4.41
C PRO A 176 11.14 19.35 4.98
N PHE A 177 11.45 19.79 6.21
CA PHE A 177 12.23 19.08 7.21
C PHE A 177 12.94 17.83 6.69
N HIS A 178 14.28 17.77 6.81
CA HIS A 178 15.09 16.54 6.73
C HIS A 178 14.21 15.28 6.80
N GLU A 179 13.87 14.71 5.64
CA GLU A 179 13.05 13.52 5.57
C GLU A 179 13.86 12.37 6.17
N ASN A 180 13.74 12.19 7.48
CA ASN A 180 14.38 11.11 8.22
C ASN A 180 13.51 9.85 8.21
N VAL A 181 12.56 9.76 7.27
CA VAL A 181 11.57 8.69 7.17
C VAL A 181 12.28 7.35 7.08
N PHE A 182 13.34 7.27 6.27
CA PHE A 182 14.12 6.04 6.14
C PHE A 182 14.82 5.64 7.44
N GLU A 183 15.52 6.58 8.10
CA GLU A 183 16.22 6.32 9.37
C GLU A 183 15.24 5.92 10.48
N VAL A 184 14.08 6.57 10.53
CA VAL A 184 13.01 6.27 11.48
C VAL A 184 12.39 4.91 11.17
N MET A 185 12.10 4.62 9.91
CA MET A 185 11.57 3.33 9.47
C MET A 185 12.51 2.20 9.88
N VAL A 186 13.79 2.27 9.53
CA VAL A 186 14.78 1.23 9.92
C VAL A 186 14.84 1.11 11.44
N SER A 187 14.94 2.24 12.16
CA SER A 187 15.04 2.22 13.62
C SER A 187 13.82 1.59 14.31
N ILE A 188 12.62 1.87 13.81
CA ILE A 188 11.36 1.32 14.34
C ILE A 188 11.25 -0.16 13.99
N SER A 189 11.40 -0.52 12.71
CA SER A 189 11.20 -1.90 12.26
C SER A 189 12.19 -2.86 12.91
N CYS A 190 13.47 -2.46 13.04
CA CYS A 190 14.48 -3.27 13.72
C CYS A 190 14.32 -3.26 15.25
N GLY A 191 13.71 -2.22 15.82
CA GLY A 191 13.40 -2.14 17.25
C GLY A 191 12.16 -2.96 17.66
N ASP A 192 11.19 -3.09 16.76
CA ASP A 192 9.98 -3.89 16.96
C ASP A 192 10.29 -5.39 16.87
N ALA A 193 11.07 -5.80 15.87
CA ALA A 193 11.32 -7.21 15.60
C ALA A 193 12.27 -7.90 16.60
N VAL A 194 12.30 -9.23 16.57
CA VAL A 194 13.34 -10.02 17.23
C VAL A 194 14.72 -9.66 16.68
N PRO A 195 15.80 -9.75 17.48
CA PRO A 195 17.14 -9.46 16.99
C PRO A 195 17.51 -10.30 15.77
N VAL A 196 17.92 -9.61 14.70
CA VAL A 196 18.42 -10.24 13.47
C VAL A 196 19.95 -10.17 13.48
N ASN A 197 20.59 -11.32 13.66
CA ASN A 197 22.05 -11.46 13.68
C ASN A 197 22.56 -12.33 12.53
N ASP A 198 21.83 -12.32 11.43
CA ASP A 198 22.14 -13.14 10.26
C ASP A 198 23.50 -12.78 9.67
N THR A 199 24.26 -13.81 9.32
CA THR A 199 25.45 -13.71 8.49
C THR A 199 25.07 -13.42 7.04
N VAL A 200 26.05 -12.98 6.23
CA VAL A 200 25.85 -12.78 4.78
C VAL A 200 25.32 -14.05 4.09
N LEU A 201 25.77 -15.25 4.50
CA LEU A 201 25.30 -16.50 3.91
C LEU A 201 23.84 -16.82 4.30
N GLU A 202 23.42 -16.45 5.51
CA GLU A 202 22.03 -16.60 5.95
C GLU A 202 21.11 -15.61 5.25
N LEU A 203 21.53 -14.35 5.06
CA LEU A 203 20.81 -13.37 4.26
C LEU A 203 20.71 -13.80 2.79
N GLN A 204 21.79 -14.34 2.22
CA GLN A 204 21.78 -14.88 0.86
C GLN A 204 20.81 -16.06 0.73
N LYS A 205 20.75 -16.94 1.75
CA LYS A 205 19.77 -18.03 1.80
C LYS A 205 18.35 -17.48 1.91
N PHE A 206 18.11 -16.50 2.77
CA PHE A 206 16.80 -15.86 2.92
C PHE A 206 16.32 -15.27 1.59
N TYR A 207 17.18 -14.52 0.90
CA TYR A 207 16.91 -14.00 -0.45
C TYR A 207 16.58 -15.13 -1.44
N SER A 208 17.39 -16.20 -1.46
CA SER A 208 17.19 -17.33 -2.38
C SER A 208 15.87 -18.08 -2.13
N GLU A 209 15.39 -18.13 -0.88
CA GLU A 209 14.07 -18.66 -0.55
C GLU A 209 12.96 -17.69 -0.98
N GLY A 210 13.13 -16.38 -0.75
CA GLY A 210 12.21 -15.35 -1.24
C GLY A 210 12.04 -15.34 -2.75
N GLN A 211 13.09 -15.65 -3.52
CA GLN A 211 13.03 -15.78 -4.98
C GLN A 211 12.12 -16.92 -5.46
N LYS A 212 11.77 -17.87 -4.61
CA LYS A 212 10.79 -18.92 -4.93
C LYS A 212 9.35 -18.42 -4.76
N VAL A 213 9.17 -17.29 -4.08
CA VAL A 213 7.87 -16.67 -3.81
C VAL A 213 7.56 -15.58 -4.82
N SER A 214 8.52 -14.66 -5.05
CA SER A 214 8.36 -13.60 -6.04
C SER A 214 9.70 -13.22 -6.68
N ASN A 215 9.63 -12.74 -7.92
CA ASN A 215 10.77 -12.09 -8.58
C ASN A 215 11.22 -10.81 -7.88
N PHE A 216 10.42 -10.27 -6.95
CA PHE A 216 10.67 -9.09 -6.11
C PHE A 216 11.24 -9.43 -4.72
N ALA A 217 11.88 -10.59 -4.59
CA ALA A 217 12.51 -11.07 -3.35
C ALA A 217 13.49 -10.09 -2.68
N ASP A 218 14.14 -9.24 -3.47
CA ASP A 218 15.00 -8.15 -3.00
C ASP A 218 14.24 -7.17 -2.12
N LEU A 219 13.06 -6.71 -2.54
CA LEU A 219 12.23 -5.76 -1.77
C LEU A 219 11.83 -6.33 -0.40
N GLY A 220 11.46 -7.61 -0.33
CA GLY A 220 11.13 -8.26 0.95
C GLY A 220 12.33 -8.71 1.79
N THR A 221 13.55 -8.68 1.22
CA THR A 221 14.79 -9.01 1.93
C THR A 221 15.41 -7.78 2.60
N ASP A 222 15.19 -6.60 2.03
CA ASP A 222 15.80 -5.35 2.47
C ASP A 222 15.61 -5.07 3.96
N LEU A 223 14.41 -5.22 4.51
CA LEU A 223 14.20 -4.99 5.94
C LEU A 223 15.08 -5.87 6.81
N ARG A 224 15.17 -7.17 6.48
CA ARG A 224 15.98 -8.12 7.23
C ARG A 224 17.48 -7.80 7.12
N VAL A 225 17.92 -7.31 5.95
CA VAL A 225 19.29 -6.81 5.73
C VAL A 225 19.56 -5.56 6.55
N TRP A 226 18.65 -4.57 6.55
CA TRP A 226 18.82 -3.33 7.32
C TRP A 226 18.91 -3.59 8.83
N CYS A 227 18.20 -4.61 9.31
CA CYS A 227 18.21 -5.00 10.71
C CYS A 227 19.36 -5.94 11.09
N ALA A 228 20.09 -6.51 10.13
CA ALA A 228 21.20 -7.40 10.40
C ALA A 228 22.31 -6.68 11.18
N GLY A 229 22.53 -7.10 12.43
CA GLY A 229 23.52 -6.49 13.31
C GLY A 229 23.05 -5.20 13.99
N TRP A 230 21.74 -4.88 13.93
CA TRP A 230 21.15 -3.83 14.77
C TRP A 230 21.39 -4.16 16.25
N LYS A 231 21.76 -3.17 17.07
CA LYS A 231 22.16 -3.38 18.48
C LYS A 231 21.26 -2.67 19.49
N VAL A 232 20.33 -1.85 19.02
CA VAL A 232 19.49 -1.02 19.88
C VAL A 232 18.11 -1.64 19.95
N TYR A 233 17.81 -2.25 21.10
CA TYR A 233 16.53 -2.92 21.33
C TYR A 233 15.86 -2.39 22.59
N ARG A 234 14.54 -2.39 22.60
CA ARG A 234 13.75 -2.01 23.76
C ARG A 234 13.45 -3.24 24.62
N GLU A 235 13.75 -3.16 25.92
CA GLU A 235 13.27 -4.14 26.89
C GLU A 235 11.75 -4.12 26.99
N GLY A 236 11.13 -5.30 27.12
CA GLY A 236 9.68 -5.42 27.19
C GLY A 236 8.97 -5.10 25.86
N ARG A 237 9.63 -5.33 24.72
CA ARG A 237 8.97 -5.31 23.41
C ARG A 237 7.75 -6.24 23.41
N PHE A 238 6.74 -5.88 22.64
CA PHE A 238 5.57 -6.74 22.48
C PHE A 238 5.99 -8.02 21.74
N ALA A 239 5.63 -9.18 22.29
CA ALA A 239 5.93 -10.48 21.71
C ALA A 239 4.65 -11.34 21.56
N GLY A 240 3.51 -10.64 21.51
CA GLY A 240 2.19 -11.26 21.53
C GLY A 240 1.60 -11.44 22.93
N PRO A 241 0.41 -12.07 23.02
CA PRO A 241 -0.32 -12.67 21.89
C PRO A 241 -0.80 -11.64 20.86
N PHE A 242 -0.76 -11.98 19.57
CA PHE A 242 -1.22 -11.10 18.47
C PHE A 242 -2.76 -11.13 18.31
N GLY A 243 -3.46 -10.90 19.42
CA GLY A 243 -4.90 -11.01 19.56
C GLY A 243 -5.34 -10.81 21.01
N ALA A 244 -6.64 -10.74 21.24
CA ALA A 244 -7.20 -10.64 22.60
C ALA A 244 -8.48 -11.45 22.72
N ALA A 245 -8.73 -12.01 23.91
CA ALA A 245 -9.92 -12.81 24.16
C ALA A 245 -11.23 -12.01 23.99
N ASN A 246 -11.21 -10.72 24.37
CA ASN A 246 -12.31 -9.78 24.14
C ASN A 246 -11.74 -8.36 24.13
N THR A 247 -12.10 -7.56 23.14
CA THR A 247 -11.91 -6.09 23.16
C THR A 247 -13.22 -5.41 23.56
N SER A 248 -13.14 -4.20 24.11
CA SER A 248 -14.34 -3.46 24.57
C SER A 248 -15.24 -3.01 23.41
N PHE A 249 -14.68 -2.97 22.20
CA PHE A 249 -15.40 -2.84 20.94
C PHE A 249 -14.67 -3.65 19.87
N PRO A 250 -15.37 -4.31 18.94
CA PRO A 250 -14.71 -5.06 17.88
C PRO A 250 -14.04 -4.13 16.86
N LEU A 251 -12.97 -4.60 16.23
CA LEU A 251 -12.20 -3.85 15.24
C LEU A 251 -12.87 -3.92 13.86
N LEU A 252 -12.64 -2.90 13.05
CA LEU A 252 -12.84 -2.98 11.60
C LEU A 252 -11.46 -3.22 10.96
N VAL A 253 -11.36 -4.30 10.20
CA VAL A 253 -10.13 -4.68 9.50
C VAL A 253 -10.38 -4.50 8.01
N ILE A 254 -9.50 -3.83 7.29
CA ILE A 254 -9.62 -3.61 5.85
C ILE A 254 -8.40 -4.23 5.16
N GLY A 255 -8.64 -5.03 4.13
CA GLY A 255 -7.60 -5.64 3.32
C GLY A 255 -8.03 -5.70 1.86
N ASN A 256 -7.11 -5.40 0.95
CA ASN A 256 -7.37 -5.45 -0.48
C ASN A 256 -7.19 -6.88 -1.00
N THR A 257 -7.85 -7.23 -2.10
CA THR A 257 -7.70 -8.56 -2.74
C THR A 257 -6.29 -8.80 -3.26
N VAL A 258 -5.61 -7.74 -3.71
CA VAL A 258 -4.20 -7.77 -4.11
C VAL A 258 -3.52 -6.52 -3.53
N ASP A 259 -2.77 -6.69 -2.45
CA ASP A 259 -1.99 -5.61 -1.84
C ASP A 259 -0.50 -5.98 -1.95
N PRO A 260 0.29 -5.29 -2.80
CA PRO A 260 1.69 -5.67 -3.03
C PRO A 260 2.58 -5.44 -1.80
N VAL A 261 2.11 -4.74 -0.77
CA VAL A 261 2.87 -4.39 0.43
C VAL A 261 2.37 -5.17 1.65
N THR A 262 1.05 -5.30 1.81
CA THR A 262 0.40 -5.99 2.94
C THR A 262 -0.70 -6.94 2.46
N PRO A 263 -0.35 -8.12 1.91
CA PRO A 263 -1.30 -9.08 1.35
C PRO A 263 -2.42 -9.43 2.32
N ILE A 264 -3.59 -9.79 1.77
CA ILE A 264 -4.83 -9.98 2.55
C ILE A 264 -4.70 -10.96 3.72
N LEU A 265 -3.75 -11.90 3.65
CA LEU A 265 -3.42 -12.82 4.74
C LEU A 265 -3.10 -12.10 6.05
N GLY A 266 -2.43 -10.94 5.99
CA GLY A 266 -2.13 -10.11 7.14
C GLY A 266 -3.39 -9.52 7.78
N ALA A 267 -4.44 -9.24 6.99
CA ALA A 267 -5.74 -8.77 7.48
C ALA A 267 -6.62 -9.92 8.02
N GLU A 268 -6.56 -11.11 7.43
CA GLU A 268 -7.34 -12.25 7.91
C GLU A 268 -6.99 -12.68 9.34
N LYS A 269 -5.70 -12.62 9.70
CA LYS A 269 -5.21 -13.04 11.02
C LYS A 269 -5.84 -12.24 12.17
N PRO A 270 -5.75 -10.89 12.24
CA PRO A 270 -6.36 -10.11 13.31
C PRO A 270 -7.89 -10.15 13.25
N ALA A 271 -8.52 -10.25 12.07
CA ALA A 271 -9.96 -10.43 11.99
C ALA A 271 -10.43 -11.70 12.72
N LYS A 272 -9.62 -12.78 12.68
CA LYS A 272 -9.86 -14.02 13.44
C LYS A 272 -9.41 -13.93 14.91
N ALA A 273 -8.32 -13.20 15.18
CA ALA A 273 -7.70 -13.12 16.51
C ALA A 273 -8.37 -12.13 17.48
N PHE A 274 -9.22 -11.23 16.98
CA PHE A 274 -10.03 -10.30 17.79
C PHE A 274 -11.53 -10.61 17.63
N PRO A 275 -12.14 -11.35 18.56
CA PRO A 275 -13.53 -11.80 18.44
C PRO A 275 -14.52 -10.66 18.15
N GLY A 276 -15.44 -10.90 17.21
CA GLY A 276 -16.45 -9.95 16.76
C GLY A 276 -15.95 -8.89 15.76
N SER A 277 -14.65 -8.83 15.49
CA SER A 277 -14.09 -7.93 14.47
C SER A 277 -14.47 -8.41 13.07
N VAL A 278 -14.55 -7.50 12.12
CA VAL A 278 -14.96 -7.82 10.74
C VAL A 278 -13.88 -7.40 9.76
N LEU A 279 -13.53 -8.31 8.85
CA LEU A 279 -12.76 -8.02 7.65
C LEU A 279 -13.71 -7.48 6.56
N LEU A 280 -13.47 -6.24 6.15
CA LEU A 280 -13.99 -5.64 4.92
C LEU A 280 -12.94 -5.85 3.83
N THR A 281 -13.28 -6.67 2.84
CA THR A 281 -12.41 -6.89 1.68
C THR A 281 -12.70 -5.84 0.62
N LEU A 282 -11.65 -5.23 0.07
CA LEU A 282 -11.72 -4.32 -1.06
C LEU A 282 -11.13 -5.01 -2.30
N ASP A 283 -11.92 -5.16 -3.36
CA ASP A 283 -11.44 -5.72 -4.61
C ASP A 283 -10.63 -4.67 -5.39
N ALA A 284 -9.31 -4.70 -5.22
CA ALA A 284 -8.38 -3.74 -5.80
C ALA A 284 -6.95 -4.27 -5.81
N VAL A 285 -6.16 -3.80 -6.78
CA VAL A 285 -4.69 -3.77 -6.71
C VAL A 285 -4.29 -2.41 -6.15
N ALA A 286 -3.92 -2.36 -4.89
CA ALA A 286 -3.43 -1.15 -4.25
C ALA A 286 -2.92 -1.50 -2.86
N HIS A 287 -2.05 -0.64 -2.32
CA HIS A 287 -1.75 -0.68 -0.91
C HIS A 287 -2.78 0.11 -0.11
N THR A 288 -3.50 -0.55 0.80
CA THR A 288 -4.56 0.04 1.65
C THR A 288 -5.79 0.53 0.87
N SER A 289 -6.86 0.85 1.58
CA SER A 289 -8.07 1.46 0.97
C SER A 289 -7.89 2.92 0.56
N VAL A 290 -6.84 3.59 1.02
CA VAL A 290 -6.59 5.01 0.70
C VAL A 290 -6.14 5.17 -0.75
N ASN A 291 -5.37 4.21 -1.27
CA ASN A 291 -4.86 4.22 -2.65
C ASN A 291 -5.81 3.55 -3.66
N ALA A 292 -6.88 2.92 -3.16
CA ALA A 292 -8.03 2.46 -3.93
C ALA A 292 -9.32 3.06 -3.36
N PRO A 293 -9.55 4.38 -3.53
CA PRO A 293 -10.66 5.06 -2.90
C PRO A 293 -12.01 4.50 -3.38
N SER A 294 -12.84 4.08 -2.43
CA SER A 294 -14.19 3.55 -2.66
C SER A 294 -15.23 4.29 -1.82
N THR A 295 -16.32 4.74 -2.43
CA THR A 295 -17.41 5.38 -1.67
C THR A 295 -18.08 4.41 -0.72
N CYS A 296 -18.13 3.12 -1.06
CA CYS A 296 -18.61 2.04 -0.20
C CYS A 296 -17.72 1.84 1.02
N VAL A 297 -16.38 1.74 0.87
CA VAL A 297 -15.44 1.67 2.03
C VAL A 297 -15.58 2.89 2.93
N PHE A 298 -15.59 4.10 2.37
CA PHE A 298 -15.77 5.33 3.17
C PHE A 298 -17.14 5.37 3.87
N GLY A 299 -18.17 4.79 3.26
CA GLY A 299 -19.48 4.58 3.86
C GLY A 299 -19.41 3.72 5.12
N TYR A 300 -18.70 2.59 5.07
CA TYR A 300 -18.49 1.72 6.23
C TYR A 300 -17.62 2.35 7.30
N LEU A 301 -16.51 2.99 6.92
CA LEU A 301 -15.65 3.73 7.85
C LEU A 301 -16.45 4.78 8.65
N ARG A 302 -17.28 5.56 7.96
CA ARG A 302 -18.15 6.56 8.59
C ARG A 302 -19.14 5.91 9.54
N GLN A 303 -19.83 4.86 9.13
CA GLN A 303 -20.80 4.15 9.98
C GLN A 303 -20.14 3.53 11.21
N TYR A 304 -18.93 3.00 11.07
CA TYR A 304 -18.15 2.44 12.16
C TYR A 304 -17.73 3.51 13.16
N PHE A 305 -17.10 4.61 12.72
CA PHE A 305 -16.67 5.67 13.64
C PHE A 305 -17.84 6.39 14.32
N VAL A 306 -18.92 6.68 13.60
CA VAL A 306 -20.05 7.45 14.15
C VAL A 306 -20.95 6.58 15.01
N ASN A 307 -21.36 5.41 14.51
CA ASN A 307 -22.39 4.58 15.15
C ASN A 307 -21.83 3.29 15.76
N GLY A 308 -20.61 2.88 15.41
CA GLY A 308 -20.08 1.57 15.77
C GLY A 308 -20.63 0.42 14.95
N THR A 309 -21.24 0.71 13.80
CA THR A 309 -21.79 -0.31 12.92
C THR A 309 -20.68 -0.89 12.06
N LEU A 310 -20.49 -2.20 12.14
CA LEU A 310 -19.59 -2.96 11.27
C LEU A 310 -20.33 -3.45 10.01
N PRO A 311 -19.62 -3.67 8.89
CA PRO A 311 -20.18 -4.38 7.75
C PRO A 311 -20.58 -5.82 8.13
N ASN A 312 -21.39 -6.45 7.27
CA ASN A 312 -21.69 -7.87 7.45
C ASN A 312 -20.41 -8.71 7.26
N VAL A 313 -20.30 -9.83 7.96
CA VAL A 313 -19.19 -10.77 7.77
C VAL A 313 -19.15 -11.23 6.31
N GLY A 314 -17.97 -11.18 5.69
CA GLY A 314 -17.77 -11.53 4.28
C GLY A 314 -18.20 -10.44 3.30
N THR A 315 -18.38 -9.19 3.76
CA THR A 315 -18.58 -8.06 2.85
C THR A 315 -17.35 -7.89 1.96
N ASN A 316 -17.58 -7.93 0.65
CA ASN A 316 -16.60 -7.66 -0.38
C ASN A 316 -17.06 -6.45 -1.18
N ASP A 317 -16.24 -5.41 -1.21
CA ASP A 317 -16.46 -4.22 -2.01
C ASP A 317 -15.81 -4.37 -3.39
N THR A 318 -16.60 -4.16 -4.43
CA THR A 318 -16.17 -4.29 -5.83
C THR A 318 -16.27 -2.97 -6.60
N GLU A 319 -16.51 -1.85 -5.92
CA GLU A 319 -16.60 -0.52 -6.52
C GLU A 319 -15.29 -0.11 -7.21
N THR A 320 -14.17 -0.53 -6.63
CA THR A 320 -12.79 -0.30 -7.11
C THR A 320 -12.23 -1.44 -7.94
N ALA A 321 -13.01 -2.51 -8.16
CA ALA A 321 -12.58 -3.58 -9.04
C ALA A 321 -12.17 -2.91 -10.35
N LEU A 322 -10.95 -3.20 -10.81
CA LEU A 322 -10.39 -2.64 -12.04
C LEU A 322 -11.30 -3.05 -13.20
N LEU A 323 -12.35 -2.27 -13.42
CA LEU A 323 -13.24 -2.34 -14.56
C LEU A 323 -12.64 -1.41 -15.60
N ILE A 324 -11.87 -2.00 -16.51
CA ILE A 324 -11.54 -1.34 -17.77
C ILE A 324 -12.80 -1.46 -18.63
N ASP A 325 -13.66 -0.45 -18.52
CA ASP A 325 -14.84 -0.33 -19.36
C ASP A 325 -14.38 -0.14 -20.81
N SER A 326 -14.89 -0.95 -21.74
CA SER A 326 -14.56 -0.95 -23.16
C SER A 326 -15.20 0.22 -23.94
N THR A 327 -15.50 1.32 -23.25
CA THR A 327 -16.10 2.52 -23.82
C THR A 327 -15.01 3.39 -24.45
N PRO A 328 -15.11 3.74 -25.75
CA PRO A 328 -14.12 4.60 -26.41
C PRO A 328 -13.98 5.94 -25.68
N GLY A 329 -12.78 6.22 -25.17
CA GLY A 329 -12.44 7.47 -24.48
C GLY A 329 -12.47 7.44 -22.94
N VAL A 330 -12.60 6.26 -22.31
CA VAL A 330 -12.48 6.11 -20.85
C VAL A 330 -11.06 5.69 -20.51
N ARG A 331 -10.31 6.64 -19.95
CA ARG A 331 -8.98 6.45 -19.36
C ARG A 331 -9.02 5.32 -18.33
N ILE A 332 -7.90 4.64 -18.09
CA ILE A 332 -7.73 3.70 -16.97
C ILE A 332 -8.26 4.39 -15.70
N LEU A 333 -9.48 4.05 -15.29
CA LEU A 333 -10.19 4.66 -14.18
C LEU A 333 -10.65 3.54 -13.26
N VAL A 334 -10.22 3.64 -12.01
CA VAL A 334 -10.84 2.94 -10.89
C VAL A 334 -12.12 3.70 -10.56
N ALA A 335 -13.27 3.19 -11.02
CA ALA A 335 -14.56 3.21 -10.32
C ALA A 335 -15.73 2.89 -11.26
N ARG A 336 -16.65 2.06 -10.75
CA ARG A 336 -18.01 1.90 -11.30
C ARG A 336 -18.91 3.04 -10.81
N ALA A 337 -19.02 4.13 -11.56
CA ALA A 337 -20.14 5.06 -11.36
C ALA A 337 -21.42 4.41 -11.88
N TRP A 338 -22.35 4.09 -10.97
CA TRP A 338 -23.66 3.55 -11.31
C TRP A 338 -24.39 4.42 -12.35
N VAL A 339 -24.62 3.85 -13.53
CA VAL A 339 -25.67 4.31 -14.45
C VAL A 339 -27.02 4.00 -13.80
N PHE A 340 -27.55 4.96 -13.03
CA PHE A 340 -28.98 4.96 -12.76
C PHE A 340 -29.72 5.28 -14.06
N LEU A 341 -30.44 4.29 -14.57
CA LEU A 341 -31.48 4.43 -15.58
C LEU A 341 -32.32 5.69 -15.29
N LEU A 342 -32.27 6.64 -16.22
CA LEU A 342 -33.24 7.71 -16.35
C LEU A 342 -34.65 7.09 -16.45
N ARG A 343 -35.38 7.04 -15.34
CA ARG A 343 -36.83 7.12 -15.39
C ARG A 343 -37.20 8.61 -15.33
N PRO A 344 -37.98 9.14 -16.29
CA PRO A 344 -38.38 10.53 -16.27
C PRO A 344 -39.31 10.76 -15.07
N GLN A 345 -38.79 11.39 -14.02
CA GLN A 345 -39.62 12.00 -13.00
C GLN A 345 -40.15 13.32 -13.60
N THR A 346 -41.47 13.36 -13.74
CA THR A 346 -42.29 14.52 -14.10
C THR A 346 -41.87 15.80 -13.37
N PRO A 347 -41.91 16.98 -14.02
CA PRO A 347 -41.54 18.23 -13.37
C PRO A 347 -42.55 18.59 -12.26
N TRP A 348 -42.01 18.77 -11.06
CA TRP A 348 -42.70 19.38 -9.93
C TRP A 348 -42.92 20.86 -10.22
N ASN A 349 -44.16 21.24 -10.56
CA ASN A 349 -44.58 22.63 -10.61
C ASN A 349 -44.82 23.12 -9.17
N GLY A 350 -44.13 24.19 -8.80
CA GLY A 350 -44.42 24.93 -7.57
C GLY A 350 -45.73 25.71 -7.65
N ALA A 351 -46.55 25.55 -6.63
CA ALA A 351 -47.52 26.49 -6.05
C ALA A 351 -47.88 25.86 -4.69
N GLY A 352 -47.70 26.49 -3.53
CA GLY A 352 -48.22 27.79 -3.15
C GLY A 352 -49.28 27.55 -2.07
N PHE A 353 -48.96 27.93 -0.83
CA PHE A 353 -49.72 27.84 0.44
C PHE A 353 -49.72 26.51 1.20
#